data_AF-M2Y0B3-F1
#
_entry.id   AF-M2Y0B3-F1
#
_cell.length_a   1.000
_cell.length_b   1.000
_cell.length_c   1.000
_cell.angle_alpha   90.00
_cell.angle_beta   90.00
_cell.angle_gamma   90.00
#
_symmetry.space_group_name_H-M   'P 1'
#
loop_
_entity.id
_entity.type
_entity.pdbx_description
1 polymer ?
#
loop_
_entity_poly.entity_id
_entity_poly.type
_entity_poly.pdbx_seq_one_letter_code
_entity_poly.pdbx_strand_id
1 'polypeptide(L)'
;MPSEPERSGCDRNRFPAKGTEGELPHGHSVHVHRLDFTLRPQWGDTVTIEANLCYDTKDPLAVTLSFLRDGVEPVEWVLGRDLLVGGMALLVGDGDVRIHPGEDDPGLVWFHLEVPPGRVALTGCRRQLISFLDCTTHLVPLGQEAELMQIDASITRIFTEDRDDLPES
;
A
#
# COMPACT_ATOMS: atom_id res chain seq x y z
N MET A 1 17.07 -17.25 -35.56
CA MET A 1 16.71 -16.13 -34.68
C MET A 1 15.22 -16.29 -34.36
N PRO A 2 14.81 -16.82 -33.21
CA PRO A 2 13.42 -16.70 -32.79
C PRO A 2 13.22 -15.33 -32.12
N SER A 3 12.10 -14.72 -32.47
CA SER A 3 11.63 -13.40 -32.14
C SER A 3 11.48 -13.16 -30.63
N GLU A 4 11.87 -11.98 -30.15
CA GLU A 4 11.60 -11.50 -28.80
C GLU A 4 10.08 -11.46 -28.53
N PRO A 5 9.59 -11.97 -27.38
CA PRO A 5 8.22 -11.73 -26.95
C PRO A 5 8.13 -10.36 -26.27
N GLU A 6 7.06 -9.61 -26.57
CA GLU A 6 6.78 -8.29 -26.03
C GLU A 6 6.69 -8.31 -24.49
N ARG A 7 7.76 -7.87 -23.82
CA ARG A 7 7.86 -7.74 -22.37
C ARG A 7 7.44 -6.34 -21.90
N SER A 8 6.15 -6.09 -21.81
CA SER A 8 5.66 -5.00 -20.96
C SER A 8 4.35 -5.44 -20.34
N GLY A 9 4.43 -5.97 -19.12
CA GLY A 9 3.24 -6.35 -18.34
C GLY A 9 2.36 -5.17 -17.94
N CYS A 10 2.85 -3.94 -18.10
CA CYS A 10 2.03 -2.73 -18.02
C CYS A 10 1.56 -2.35 -19.44
N ASP A 11 0.31 -2.68 -19.78
CA ASP A 11 -0.32 -2.16 -20.98
C ASP A 11 -0.25 -0.62 -20.94
N ARG A 12 0.53 -0.05 -21.87
CA ARG A 12 0.83 1.39 -21.93
C ARG A 12 -0.42 2.25 -22.11
N ASN A 13 -1.54 1.67 -22.54
CA ASN A 13 -2.75 2.41 -22.89
C ASN A 13 -3.87 2.38 -21.85
N ARG A 14 -3.68 1.73 -20.69
CA ARG A 14 -4.70 1.68 -19.63
C ARG A 14 -4.42 2.72 -18.55
N PHE A 15 -4.96 3.92 -18.74
CA PHE A 15 -5.00 4.98 -17.74
C PHE A 15 -6.24 4.80 -16.85
N PRO A 16 -6.14 4.94 -15.52
CA PRO A 16 -7.31 4.91 -14.68
C PRO A 16 -8.16 6.16 -14.89
N ALA A 17 -9.48 6.00 -14.75
CA ALA A 17 -10.41 7.12 -14.69
C ALA A 17 -10.06 8.03 -13.49
N LYS A 18 -10.17 9.34 -13.68
CA LYS A 18 -9.86 10.36 -12.66
C LYS A 18 -10.52 10.00 -11.32
N GLY A 19 -9.71 9.94 -10.26
CA GLY A 19 -10.16 9.74 -8.89
C GLY A 19 -11.13 10.84 -8.46
N THR A 20 -12.11 10.47 -7.65
CA THR A 20 -13.09 11.40 -7.08
C THR A 20 -12.50 12.02 -5.81
N GLU A 21 -12.08 13.28 -5.88
CA GLU A 21 -11.77 14.09 -4.69
C GLU A 21 -13.07 14.33 -3.91
N GLY A 22 -13.25 13.61 -2.81
CA GLY A 22 -14.35 13.82 -1.87
C GLY A 22 -13.83 14.59 -0.66
N GLU A 23 -14.13 15.89 -0.58
CA GLU A 23 -13.83 16.73 0.58
C GLU A 23 -14.79 16.33 1.74
N LEU A 24 -14.26 15.74 2.82
CA LEU A 24 -15.02 15.42 4.03
C LEU A 24 -14.76 16.47 5.13
N PRO A 25 -15.72 16.73 6.04
CA PRO A 25 -15.72 17.93 6.89
C PRO A 25 -14.84 17.82 8.14
N HIS A 26 -13.54 17.66 7.96
CA HIS A 26 -12.42 17.98 8.89
C HIS A 26 -11.22 17.99 7.94
N GLY A 27 -10.44 19.08 7.83
CA GLY A 27 -9.52 19.40 6.71
C GLY A 27 -8.42 18.39 6.37
N HIS A 28 -8.83 17.17 6.07
CA HIS A 28 -8.08 16.00 5.69
C HIS A 28 -8.62 15.58 4.32
N SER A 29 -7.72 15.41 3.37
CA SER A 29 -8.01 14.95 2.04
C SER A 29 -7.89 13.44 1.95
N VAL A 30 -8.74 12.84 1.12
CA VAL A 30 -8.69 11.42 0.76
C VAL A 30 -8.40 11.33 -0.74
N HIS A 31 -7.39 10.54 -1.11
CA HIS A 31 -7.00 10.31 -2.50
C HIS A 31 -7.13 8.83 -2.85
N VAL A 32 -7.80 8.53 -3.97
CA VAL A 32 -8.04 7.16 -4.42
C VAL A 32 -7.59 6.97 -5.86
N HIS A 33 -6.73 5.97 -6.09
CA HIS A 33 -6.42 5.46 -7.42
C HIS A 33 -6.98 4.05 -7.60
N ARG A 34 -7.63 3.82 -8.72
CA ARG A 34 -8.00 2.48 -9.16
C ARG A 34 -6.92 1.90 -10.05
N LEU A 35 -6.45 0.69 -9.74
CA LEU A 35 -5.40 0.00 -10.49
C LEU A 35 -5.80 -1.45 -10.73
N ASP A 36 -5.33 -2.00 -11.85
CA ASP A 36 -5.36 -3.43 -12.07
C ASP A 36 -4.12 -4.07 -11.44
N PHE A 37 -4.33 -5.11 -10.66
CA PHE A 37 -3.30 -6.00 -10.18
C PHE A 37 -3.44 -7.35 -10.88
N THR A 38 -2.31 -8.04 -11.09
CA THR A 38 -2.32 -9.42 -11.54
C THR A 38 -2.03 -10.32 -10.35
N LEU A 39 -3.01 -11.10 -9.94
CA LEU A 39 -2.86 -12.19 -8.99
C LEU A 39 -2.01 -13.29 -9.64
N ARG A 40 -0.98 -13.74 -8.91
CA ARG A 40 -0.07 -14.80 -9.33
C ARG A 40 -0.12 -15.95 -8.33
N PRO A 41 -1.08 -16.87 -8.49
CA PRO A 41 -1.17 -18.05 -7.65
C PRO A 41 0.10 -18.91 -7.77
N GLN A 42 0.40 -19.66 -6.72
CA GLN A 42 1.47 -20.68 -6.74
C GLN A 42 1.21 -21.79 -7.78
N TRP A 43 -0.07 -22.06 -8.08
CA TRP A 43 -0.51 -22.99 -9.12
C TRP A 43 -1.74 -22.44 -9.84
N GLY A 44 -1.78 -22.60 -11.16
CA GLY A 44 -2.87 -22.13 -12.01
C GLY A 44 -2.53 -20.89 -12.81
N ASP A 45 -3.53 -20.35 -13.50
CA ASP A 45 -3.37 -19.18 -14.35
C ASP A 45 -3.41 -17.88 -13.54
N THR A 46 -2.72 -16.87 -14.05
CA THR A 46 -2.77 -15.52 -13.48
C THR A 46 -4.13 -14.87 -13.75
N VAL A 47 -4.63 -14.11 -12.78
CA VAL A 47 -5.93 -13.43 -12.89
C VAL A 47 -5.74 -11.94 -12.65
N THR A 48 -6.29 -11.11 -13.55
CA THR A 48 -6.33 -9.66 -13.33
C THR A 48 -7.49 -9.31 -12.41
N ILE A 49 -7.20 -8.56 -11.36
CA ILE A 49 -8.15 -8.10 -10.35
C ILE A 49 -8.07 -6.58 -10.23
N GLU A 50 -9.22 -5.92 -10.18
CA GLU A 50 -9.31 -4.48 -9.96
C GLU A 50 -9.17 -4.20 -8.46
N ALA A 51 -8.38 -3.18 -8.10
CA ALA A 51 -8.22 -2.76 -6.73
C ALA A 51 -8.18 -1.23 -6.61
N ASN A 52 -8.53 -0.72 -5.45
CA ASN A 52 -8.35 0.67 -5.10
C ASN A 52 -7.17 0.81 -4.14
N LEU A 53 -6.27 1.75 -4.42
CA LEU A 53 -5.34 2.31 -3.44
C LEU A 53 -5.93 3.61 -2.91
N CYS A 54 -6.09 3.68 -1.60
CA CYS A 54 -6.63 4.81 -0.87
C CYS A 54 -5.58 5.37 0.09
N TYR A 55 -5.47 6.68 0.12
CA TYR A 55 -4.64 7.43 1.06
C TYR A 55 -5.51 8.48 1.76
N ASP A 56 -5.59 8.43 3.08
CA ASP A 56 -6.29 9.42 3.90
C ASP A 56 -5.27 10.18 4.73
N THR A 57 -5.24 11.51 4.61
CA THR A 57 -4.35 12.36 5.41
C THR A 57 -4.64 12.35 6.92
N LYS A 58 -5.72 11.71 7.37
CA LYS A 58 -5.94 11.37 8.79
C LYS A 58 -5.00 10.28 9.30
N ASP A 59 -4.58 9.38 8.44
CA ASP A 59 -3.58 8.35 8.73
C ASP A 59 -2.46 8.40 7.67
N PRO A 60 -1.58 9.42 7.75
CA PRO A 60 -0.61 9.71 6.70
C PRO A 60 0.49 8.64 6.54
N LEU A 61 0.57 7.68 7.47
CA LEU A 61 1.51 6.55 7.37
C LEU A 61 0.89 5.35 6.65
N ALA A 62 -0.41 5.32 6.43
CA ALA A 62 -1.12 4.18 5.88
C ALA A 62 -1.56 4.41 4.42
N VAL A 63 -1.54 3.33 3.65
CA VAL A 63 -2.20 3.21 2.35
C VAL A 63 -3.07 1.98 2.39
N THR A 64 -4.36 2.13 2.10
CA THR A 64 -5.30 1.01 2.04
C THR A 64 -5.40 0.48 0.62
N LEU A 65 -5.12 -0.80 0.43
CA LEU A 65 -5.33 -1.56 -0.80
C LEU A 65 -6.58 -2.43 -0.65
N SER A 66 -7.64 -2.10 -1.39
CA SER A 66 -8.92 -2.83 -1.33
C SER A 66 -9.20 -3.52 -2.67
N PHE A 67 -9.29 -4.85 -2.66
CA PHE A 67 -9.63 -5.63 -3.85
C PHE A 67 -11.13 -5.62 -4.10
N LEU A 68 -11.54 -5.22 -5.30
CA LEU A 68 -12.95 -5.12 -5.67
C LEU A 68 -13.44 -6.48 -6.19
N ARG A 69 -14.45 -7.04 -5.52
CA ARG A 69 -15.12 -8.26 -5.95
C ARG A 69 -16.63 -8.08 -5.88
N ASP A 70 -17.31 -8.32 -7.00
CA ASP A 70 -18.76 -8.17 -7.07
C ASP A 70 -19.46 -9.08 -6.05
N GLY A 71 -20.35 -8.51 -5.24
CA GLY A 71 -21.21 -9.24 -4.31
C GLY A 71 -20.52 -9.83 -3.08
N VAL A 72 -19.27 -9.45 -2.79
CA VAL A 72 -18.52 -9.87 -1.59
C VAL A 72 -17.92 -8.64 -0.92
N GLU A 73 -17.82 -8.67 0.41
CA GLU A 73 -17.09 -7.63 1.15
C GLU A 73 -15.66 -7.49 0.60
N PRO A 74 -15.19 -6.28 0.27
CA PRO A 74 -13.84 -6.07 -0.23
C PRO A 74 -12.81 -6.58 0.77
N VAL A 75 -11.77 -7.22 0.25
CA VAL A 75 -10.61 -7.61 1.08
C VAL A 75 -9.66 -6.42 1.12
N GLU A 76 -9.45 -5.88 2.31
CA GLU A 76 -8.63 -4.69 2.55
C GLU A 76 -7.30 -5.04 3.20
N TRP A 77 -6.25 -4.37 2.72
CA TRP A 77 -4.90 -4.43 3.25
C TRP A 77 -4.43 -3.04 3.61
N VAL A 78 -3.96 -2.86 4.84
CA VAL A 78 -3.30 -1.62 5.24
C VAL A 78 -1.80 -1.81 5.08
N LEU A 79 -1.20 -0.99 4.23
CA LEU A 79 0.22 -1.00 3.92
C LEU A 79 0.88 0.25 4.49
N GLY A 80 2.13 0.13 4.95
CA GLY A 80 2.95 1.31 5.22
C GLY A 80 3.17 2.11 3.93
N ARG A 81 2.95 3.42 3.98
CA ARG A 81 3.23 4.31 2.85
C ARG A 81 4.71 4.25 2.47
N ASP A 82 5.58 4.25 3.47
CA ASP A 82 7.03 4.10 3.35
C ASP A 82 7.43 2.73 2.81
N LEU A 83 6.72 1.66 3.22
CA LEU A 83 6.90 0.31 2.69
C LEU A 83 6.61 0.29 1.19
N LEU A 84 5.52 0.93 0.75
CA LEU A 84 5.19 1.04 -0.66
C LEU A 84 6.24 1.83 -1.44
N VAL A 85 6.74 2.95 -0.89
CA VAL A 85 7.82 3.75 -1.49
C VAL A 85 9.12 2.94 -1.60
N GLY A 86 9.57 2.31 -0.52
CA GLY A 86 10.79 1.50 -0.49
C GLY A 86 10.73 0.31 -1.44
N GLY A 87 9.56 -0.31 -1.53
CA GLY A 87 9.28 -1.44 -2.42
C GLY A 87 9.36 -1.11 -3.92
N MET A 88 9.36 0.18 -4.29
CA MET A 88 9.63 0.62 -5.67
C MET A 88 11.10 0.46 -6.06
N ALA A 89 12.00 0.32 -5.09
CA ALA A 89 13.46 0.34 -5.30
C ALA A 89 14.16 -0.93 -4.81
N LEU A 90 13.71 -1.52 -3.70
CA LEU A 90 14.40 -2.60 -3.00
C LEU A 90 13.38 -3.64 -2.50
N LEU A 91 13.86 -4.82 -2.11
CA LEU A 91 13.05 -5.75 -1.31
C LEU A 91 12.90 -5.20 0.11
N VAL A 92 11.66 -4.96 0.52
CA VAL A 92 11.29 -4.44 1.84
C VAL A 92 10.13 -5.21 2.45
N GLY A 93 10.01 -5.16 3.77
CA GLY A 93 9.02 -5.87 4.57
C GLY A 93 9.61 -7.14 5.22
N ASP A 94 9.22 -7.39 6.47
CA ASP A 94 9.68 -8.53 7.28
C ASP A 94 8.49 -9.23 8.00
N GLY A 95 7.27 -8.98 7.53
CA GLY A 95 6.05 -9.55 8.10
C GLY A 95 5.12 -10.09 7.03
N ASP A 96 3.82 -9.93 7.25
CA ASP A 96 2.77 -10.43 6.36
C ASP A 96 2.75 -9.73 4.99
N VAL A 97 3.52 -8.63 4.83
CA VAL A 97 3.65 -7.89 3.59
C VAL A 97 5.12 -7.76 3.23
N ARG A 98 5.45 -8.17 2.01
CA ARG A 98 6.74 -7.87 1.37
C ARG A 98 6.53 -7.27 -0.01
N ILE A 99 7.30 -6.23 -0.33
CA ILE A 99 7.21 -5.51 -1.60
C ILE A 99 8.60 -5.43 -2.22
N HIS A 100 8.71 -5.69 -3.52
CA HIS A 100 9.96 -5.54 -4.25
C HIS A 100 9.73 -5.20 -5.73
N PRO A 101 10.69 -4.54 -6.40
CA PRO A 101 10.63 -4.38 -7.85
C PRO A 101 10.76 -5.73 -8.56
N GLY A 102 10.10 -5.90 -9.70
CA GLY A 102 10.24 -7.10 -10.52
C GLY A 102 11.65 -7.21 -11.11
N GLU A 103 12.32 -8.34 -10.87
CA GLU A 103 13.64 -8.64 -11.46
C GLU A 103 13.52 -8.92 -12.97
N ASP A 104 12.47 -9.66 -13.37
CA ASP A 104 12.22 -10.03 -14.76
C ASP A 104 11.56 -8.91 -15.59
N ASP A 105 10.79 -8.04 -14.93
CA ASP A 105 10.10 -6.89 -15.53
C ASP A 105 10.16 -5.70 -14.55
N PRO A 106 11.05 -4.70 -14.79
CA PRO A 106 11.20 -3.54 -13.91
C PRO A 106 10.01 -2.57 -13.97
N GLY A 107 9.06 -2.80 -14.89
CA GLY A 107 7.78 -2.10 -14.96
C GLY A 107 6.73 -2.65 -13.99
N LEU A 108 7.01 -3.76 -13.32
CA LEU A 108 6.14 -4.37 -12.33
C LEU A 108 6.72 -4.25 -10.91
N VAL A 109 5.84 -4.17 -9.93
CA VAL A 109 6.16 -4.26 -8.51
C VAL A 109 5.42 -5.46 -7.94
N TRP A 110 6.15 -6.31 -7.24
CA TRP A 110 5.63 -7.50 -6.59
C TRP A 110 5.24 -7.18 -5.16
N PHE A 111 4.09 -7.73 -4.75
CA PHE A 111 3.57 -7.71 -3.40
C PHE A 111 3.34 -9.17 -3.01
N HIS A 112 3.93 -9.58 -1.90
CA HIS A 112 3.72 -10.88 -1.28
C HIS A 112 2.98 -10.66 0.02
N LEU A 113 1.76 -11.20 0.07
CA LEU A 113 0.83 -11.04 1.17
C LEU A 113 0.63 -12.41 1.85
N GLU A 114 0.91 -12.51 3.13
CA GLU A 114 0.71 -13.74 3.91
C GLU A 114 -0.70 -13.74 4.51
N VAL A 115 -1.52 -14.72 4.11
CA VAL A 115 -2.89 -14.90 4.60
C VAL A 115 -3.04 -16.36 4.99
N PRO A 116 -3.14 -16.71 6.28
CA PRO A 116 -3.33 -18.10 6.68
C PRO A 116 -4.51 -18.73 5.92
N PRO A 117 -4.33 -19.90 5.26
CA PRO A 117 -3.22 -20.85 5.39
C PRO A 117 -2.06 -20.70 4.36
N GLY A 118 -1.98 -19.63 3.57
CA GLY A 118 -1.02 -19.51 2.46
C GLY A 118 -0.43 -18.12 2.22
N ARG A 119 0.29 -18.00 1.09
CA ARG A 119 0.86 -16.74 0.60
C ARG A 119 0.25 -16.42 -0.75
N VAL A 120 -0.11 -15.16 -0.94
CA VAL A 120 -0.62 -14.62 -2.20
C VAL A 120 0.42 -13.67 -2.78
N ALA A 121 0.79 -13.88 -4.03
CA ALA A 121 1.61 -12.94 -4.77
C ALA A 121 0.76 -12.15 -5.77
N LEU A 122 1.02 -10.86 -5.89
CA LEU A 122 0.40 -9.99 -6.87
C LEU A 122 1.39 -8.99 -7.46
N THR A 123 1.18 -8.63 -8.71
CA THR A 123 1.99 -7.63 -9.41
C THR A 123 1.14 -6.44 -9.82
N GLY A 124 1.61 -5.23 -9.50
CA GLY A 124 1.01 -3.97 -9.95
C GLY A 124 1.94 -3.23 -10.93
N CYS A 125 1.36 -2.36 -11.78
CA CYS A 125 2.17 -1.53 -12.68
C CYS A 125 2.91 -0.44 -11.89
N ARG A 126 4.25 -0.46 -11.96
CA ARG A 126 5.13 0.48 -11.25
C ARG A 126 4.80 1.94 -11.54
N ARG A 127 4.52 2.27 -12.80
CA ARG A 127 4.20 3.66 -13.21
C ARG A 127 2.92 4.18 -12.54
N GLN A 128 1.88 3.34 -12.45
CA GLN A 128 0.63 3.74 -11.82
C GLN A 128 0.79 3.88 -10.30
N LEU A 129 1.58 2.99 -9.69
CA LEU A 129 1.92 3.06 -8.26
C LEU A 129 2.75 4.32 -7.94
N ILE A 130 3.74 4.67 -8.76
CA ILE A 130 4.50 5.93 -8.63
C ILE A 130 3.55 7.12 -8.75
N SER A 131 2.68 7.15 -9.76
CA SER A 131 1.72 8.24 -9.91
C SER A 131 0.79 8.39 -8.70
N PHE A 132 0.41 7.30 -8.05
CA PHE A 132 -0.33 7.36 -6.79
C PHE A 132 0.52 7.96 -5.66
N LEU A 133 1.76 7.46 -5.48
CA LEU A 133 2.68 7.95 -4.46
C LEU A 133 3.07 9.43 -4.63
N ASP A 134 3.17 9.91 -5.87
CA ASP A 134 3.42 11.33 -6.15
C ASP A 134 2.25 12.19 -5.62
N CYS A 135 1.01 11.75 -5.80
CA CYS A 135 -0.16 12.41 -5.25
C CYS A 135 -0.16 12.38 -3.70
N THR A 136 0.17 11.25 -3.07
CA THR A 136 0.23 11.16 -1.60
C THR A 136 1.33 12.06 -1.04
N THR A 137 2.47 12.15 -1.72
CA THR A 137 3.59 13.02 -1.36
C THR A 137 3.25 14.50 -1.54
N HIS A 138 2.41 14.84 -2.53
CA HIS A 138 1.90 16.19 -2.71
C HIS A 138 0.95 16.61 -1.58
N LEU A 139 0.11 15.68 -1.09
CA LEU A 139 -0.78 15.91 0.04
C LEU A 139 -0.03 16.01 1.37
N VAL A 140 0.92 15.10 1.60
CA VAL A 140 1.76 15.07 2.80
C VAL A 140 3.17 14.64 2.41
N PRO A 141 4.16 15.54 2.42
CA PRO A 141 5.54 15.17 2.11
C PRO A 141 6.07 14.04 2.99
N LEU A 142 6.93 13.19 2.43
CA LEU A 142 7.63 12.16 3.21
C LEU A 142 8.49 12.82 4.29
N GLY A 143 8.37 12.34 5.52
CA GLY A 143 9.03 12.90 6.71
C GLY A 143 8.24 13.99 7.45
N GLN A 144 7.11 14.47 6.91
CA GLN A 144 6.23 15.46 7.57
C GLN A 144 4.94 14.84 8.12
N GLU A 145 4.81 13.52 8.11
CA GLU A 145 3.61 12.81 8.56
C GLU A 145 3.30 13.10 10.04
N ALA A 146 4.34 13.26 10.86
CA ALA A 146 4.23 13.55 12.29
C ALA A 146 3.55 14.89 12.59
N GLU A 147 3.55 15.86 11.66
CA GLU A 147 2.88 17.16 11.86
C GLU A 147 1.35 17.03 11.83
N LEU A 148 0.85 15.99 11.16
CA LEU A 148 -0.59 15.69 11.04
C LEU A 148 -1.06 14.65 12.06
N MET A 149 -0.13 13.82 12.54
CA MET A 149 -0.43 12.90 13.63
C MET A 149 -0.39 13.65 14.96
N GLN A 150 -1.55 13.84 15.59
CA GLN A 150 -1.62 14.34 16.97
C GLN A 150 -1.14 13.26 17.95
N ILE A 151 0.17 12.96 17.94
CA ILE A 151 0.82 12.01 18.87
C ILE A 151 1.04 12.66 20.26
N ASP A 152 0.37 13.77 20.55
CA ASP A 152 0.68 14.60 21.71
C ASP A 152 -0.06 14.15 22.99
N ALA A 153 0.74 13.94 24.04
CA ALA A 153 0.43 13.79 25.47
C ALA A 153 -0.14 12.46 26.05
N SER A 154 -0.69 11.51 25.29
CA SER A 154 -1.34 10.31 25.91
C SER A 154 -0.40 9.13 26.20
N ILE A 155 0.74 9.02 25.50
CA ILE A 155 1.71 7.93 25.71
C ILE A 155 2.43 8.04 27.07
N THR A 156 2.64 9.26 27.60
CA THR A 156 3.27 9.47 28.92
C THR A 156 2.47 8.85 30.07
N ARG A 157 1.16 8.66 29.88
CA ARG A 157 0.29 8.09 30.92
C ARG A 157 0.54 6.59 31.12
N ILE A 158 0.90 5.86 30.06
CA ILE A 158 1.09 4.41 30.10
C ILE A 158 2.38 4.03 30.84
N PHE A 159 3.40 4.89 30.83
CA PHE A 159 4.70 4.63 31.46
C PHE A 159 4.86 5.20 32.89
N THR A 160 3.83 5.84 33.46
CA THR A 160 3.93 6.47 34.79
C THR A 160 3.29 5.65 35.91
N GLU A 161 2.57 4.56 35.59
CA GLU A 161 1.91 3.68 36.57
C GLU A 161 2.68 2.35 36.74
N ASP A 162 3.98 2.40 37.04
CA ASP A 162 4.73 1.23 37.58
C ASP A 162 5.91 1.63 38.47
N ARG A 163 5.80 2.75 39.18
CA ARG A 163 6.80 3.11 40.20
C ARG A 163 6.14 3.73 41.42
N ASP A 164 5.29 2.94 42.09
CA ASP A 164 4.94 3.11 43.49
C ASP A 164 4.23 1.83 43.98
N ASP A 165 4.98 0.74 44.18
CA ASP A 165 4.62 -0.30 45.16
C ASP A 165 5.77 -1.30 45.36
N LEU A 166 6.77 -0.87 46.13
CA LEU A 166 7.67 -1.79 46.85
C LEU A 166 7.63 -1.37 48.32
N PRO A 167 6.93 -2.09 49.21
CA PRO A 167 7.05 -1.84 50.64
C PRO A 167 8.43 -2.31 51.13
N GLU A 168 9.23 -1.37 51.66
CA GLU A 168 10.35 -1.70 52.53
C GLU A 168 9.83 -2.13 53.92
N SER A 169 10.23 -3.36 54.30
CA SER A 169 10.28 -3.98 55.65
C SER A 169 8.98 -4.13 56.46
#